data_AF-A0A4R4NTM4-F1
#
_entry.id   AF-A0A4R4NTM4-F1
#
_cell.length_a   1.000
_cell.length_b   1.000
_cell.length_c   1.000
_cell.angle_alpha   90.00
_cell.angle_beta   90.00
_cell.angle_gamma   90.00
#
_symmetry.space_group_name_H-M   'P 1'
#
loop_
_entity.id
_entity.type
_entity.pdbx_description
1 polymer ?
#
loop_
_entity_poly.entity_id
_entity_poly.type
_entity_poly.pdbx_seq_one_letter_code
_entity_poly.pdbx_strand_id
1 'polypeptide(L)'
;MSADGLWYLPEGFREAARANVDTAEAAENARRYLGQVQVNAASYGGAGDFVNALTTTRDAQARGVAHAAEGRQNMAAADNQVAELGEGVDAAAGQALGAAAASVQARVPADRTVADGL
;
A
#
# COMPACT_ATOMS: atom_id res chain seq x y z
N MET A 1 -12.40 -6.45 27.50
CA MET A 1 -10.97 -6.53 27.13
C MET A 1 -10.90 -6.23 25.65
N SER A 2 -10.57 -5.00 25.26
CA SER A 2 -10.44 -4.63 23.85
C SER A 2 -9.12 -5.14 23.33
N ALA A 3 -9.15 -6.25 22.60
CA ALA A 3 -8.04 -6.71 21.77
C ALA A 3 -7.99 -5.92 20.45
N ASP A 4 -8.22 -4.60 20.51
CA ASP A 4 -7.98 -3.66 19.41
C ASP A 4 -6.48 -3.33 19.35
N GLY A 5 -5.66 -4.38 19.30
CA GLY A 5 -4.30 -4.24 18.84
C GLY A 5 -4.33 -4.19 17.32
N LEU A 6 -3.90 -3.08 16.72
CA LEU A 6 -3.62 -3.02 15.31
C LEU A 6 -2.46 -3.98 15.04
N TRP A 7 -2.77 -5.22 14.66
CA TRP A 7 -1.75 -6.22 14.35
C TRP A 7 -1.04 -5.79 13.07
N TYR A 8 0.25 -5.49 13.19
CA TYR A 8 1.10 -5.20 12.06
C TYR A 8 1.49 -6.53 11.38
N LEU A 9 1.08 -6.71 10.12
CA LEU A 9 1.53 -7.79 9.25
C LEU A 9 2.05 -7.19 7.94
N PRO A 10 3.37 -7.23 7.67
CA PRO A 10 3.97 -6.72 6.43
C PRO A 10 3.29 -7.28 5.17
N GLU A 11 2.89 -8.55 5.20
CA GLU A 11 2.24 -9.23 4.08
C GLU A 11 0.90 -8.58 3.71
N GLY A 12 0.13 -8.14 4.70
CA GLY A 12 -1.15 -7.47 4.46
C GLY A 12 -0.97 -6.13 3.74
N PHE A 13 0.07 -5.38 4.11
CA PHE A 13 0.41 -4.13 3.41
C PHE A 13 0.91 -4.40 1.99
N ARG A 14 1.73 -5.43 1.76
CA ARG A 14 2.16 -5.80 0.41
C ARG A 14 1.01 -6.25 -0.49
N GLU A 15 0.05 -7.00 0.07
CA GLU A 15 -1.14 -7.39 -0.66
C GLU A 15 -2.02 -6.18 -0.99
N ALA A 16 -2.22 -5.28 -0.02
CA ALA A 16 -2.91 -4.01 -0.25
C ALA A 16 -2.21 -3.17 -1.33
N ALA A 17 -0.87 -3.11 -1.33
CA ALA A 17 -0.10 -2.41 -2.34
C ALA A 17 -0.34 -2.99 -3.74
N ARG A 18 -0.33 -4.32 -3.89
CA ARG A 18 -0.64 -5.00 -5.17
C ARG A 18 -2.05 -4.67 -5.65
N ALA A 19 -3.05 -4.78 -4.77
CA ALA A 19 -4.43 -4.46 -5.13
C ALA A 19 -4.60 -2.98 -5.53
N ASN A 20 -3.87 -2.06 -4.88
CA ASN A 20 -3.85 -0.65 -5.25
C ASN A 20 -3.19 -0.42 -6.63
N VAL A 21 -2.11 -1.14 -6.97
CA VAL A 21 -1.52 -1.09 -8.32
C VAL A 21 -2.51 -1.60 -9.37
N ASP A 22 -3.12 -2.76 -9.17
CA ASP A 22 -4.06 -3.35 -10.12
C ASP A 22 -5.26 -2.42 -10.37
N THR A 23 -5.78 -1.80 -9.30
CA THR A 23 -6.88 -0.84 -9.42
C THR A 23 -6.45 0.48 -10.07
N ALA A 24 -5.21 0.93 -9.88
CA ALA A 24 -4.66 2.08 -10.59
C ALA A 24 -4.55 1.81 -12.10
N GLU A 25 -4.09 0.62 -12.49
CA GLU A 25 -4.02 0.21 -13.90
C GLU A 25 -5.40 0.10 -14.53
N ALA A 26 -6.38 -0.49 -13.82
CA ALA A 26 -7.76 -0.55 -14.27
C ALA A 26 -8.35 0.86 -14.49
N ALA A 27 -8.06 1.81 -13.60
CA ALA A 27 -8.47 3.20 -13.73
C ALA A 27 -7.81 3.86 -14.96
N GLU A 28 -6.50 3.73 -15.14
CA GLU A 28 -5.81 4.28 -16.31
C GLU A 28 -6.35 3.70 -17.64
N ASN A 29 -6.68 2.41 -17.67
CA ASN A 29 -7.33 1.78 -18.82
C ASN A 29 -8.73 2.36 -19.07
N ALA A 30 -9.54 2.58 -18.03
CA ALA A 30 -10.84 3.22 -18.16
C ALA A 30 -10.73 4.66 -18.70
N ARG A 31 -9.74 5.42 -18.23
CA ARG A 31 -9.44 6.76 -18.75
C ARG A 31 -9.09 6.72 -20.24
N ARG A 32 -8.23 5.79 -20.66
CA ARG A 32 -7.86 5.62 -22.08
C ARG A 32 -9.08 5.28 -22.93
N TYR A 33 -9.94 4.39 -22.44
CA TYR A 33 -11.18 4.02 -23.12
C TYR A 33 -12.11 5.23 -23.28
N LEU A 34 -12.30 6.03 -22.23
CA LEU A 34 -13.07 7.28 -22.31
C LEU A 34 -12.47 8.26 -23.31
N GLY A 35 -11.13 8.37 -23.38
CA GLY A 35 -10.43 9.23 -24.33
C GLY A 35 -10.60 8.83 -25.80
N GLN A 36 -10.94 7.57 -26.09
CA GLN A 36 -11.20 7.09 -27.45
C GLN A 36 -12.60 7.44 -27.97
N VAL A 37 -13.53 7.82 -27.09
CA VAL A 37 -14.91 8.14 -27.47
C VAL A 37 -14.94 9.45 -28.26
N GLN A 38 -15.14 9.36 -29.57
CA GLN A 38 -15.38 10.53 -30.43
C GLN A 38 -16.87 10.89 -30.42
N VAL A 39 -17.20 12.07 -29.89
CA VAL A 39 -18.57 12.59 -29.91
C VAL A 39 -18.71 13.53 -31.11
N ASN A 40 -19.63 13.21 -32.02
CA ASN A 40 -19.87 13.99 -33.24
C ASN A 40 -21.33 14.48 -33.30
N ALA A 41 -21.55 15.80 -33.33
CA ALA A 41 -22.87 16.41 -33.44
C ALA A 41 -23.68 15.96 -34.66
N ALA A 42 -23.02 15.66 -35.79
CA ALA A 42 -23.67 15.14 -36.98
C ALA A 42 -24.28 13.74 -36.77
N SER A 43 -23.71 12.94 -35.85
CA SER A 43 -24.22 11.61 -35.49
C SER A 43 -25.44 11.65 -34.57
N TYR A 44 -25.76 12.83 -34.02
CA TYR A 44 -26.90 13.07 -33.13
C TYR A 44 -27.92 14.05 -33.73
N GLY A 45 -28.03 14.07 -35.07
CA GLY A 45 -29.03 14.90 -35.76
C GLY A 45 -28.86 16.41 -35.54
N GLY A 46 -27.65 16.87 -35.20
CA GLY A 46 -27.38 18.29 -34.93
C GLY A 46 -27.71 18.73 -33.49
N ALA A 47 -27.97 17.79 -32.57
CA ALA A 47 -28.20 18.09 -31.15
C ALA A 47 -26.92 18.55 -30.43
N GLY A 48 -26.47 19.78 -30.73
CA GLY A 48 -25.22 20.36 -30.22
C GLY A 48 -25.15 20.42 -28.71
N ASP A 49 -26.24 20.81 -28.03
CA ASP A 49 -26.28 20.92 -26.57
C ASP A 49 -26.10 19.56 -25.88
N PHE A 50 -26.74 18.51 -26.43
CA PHE A 50 -26.56 17.14 -25.95
C PHE A 50 -25.12 16.67 -26.12
N VAL A 51 -24.53 16.90 -27.30
CA VAL A 51 -23.14 16.53 -27.58
C VAL A 51 -22.14 17.28 -26.69
N ASN A 52 -22.39 18.57 -26.43
CA ASN A 52 -21.59 19.35 -25.51
C ASN A 52 -21.69 18.81 -24.07
N ALA A 53 -22.89 18.48 -23.60
CA ALA A 53 -23.09 17.88 -22.29
C ALA A 53 -22.38 16.52 -22.18
N LEU A 54 -22.53 15.65 -23.18
CA LEU A 54 -21.89 14.34 -23.23
C LEU A 54 -20.35 14.44 -23.21
N THR A 55 -19.80 15.35 -24.01
CA THR A 55 -18.36 15.62 -24.05
C THR A 55 -17.84 16.12 -22.69
N THR A 56 -18.57 17.05 -22.08
CA THR A 56 -18.22 17.59 -20.76
C THR A 56 -18.23 16.50 -19.68
N THR A 57 -19.25 15.63 -19.67
CA THR A 57 -19.34 14.52 -18.72
C THR A 57 -18.21 13.51 -18.93
N ARG A 58 -17.93 13.13 -20.18
CA ARG A 58 -16.81 12.23 -20.52
C ARG A 58 -15.49 12.78 -19.99
N ASP A 59 -15.23 14.07 -20.21
CA ASP A 59 -13.97 14.70 -19.79
C ASP A 59 -13.88 14.82 -18.26
N ALA A 60 -15.01 15.10 -17.59
CA ALA A 60 -15.08 15.10 -16.13
C ALA A 60 -14.79 13.70 -15.54
N GLN A 61 -15.38 12.65 -16.12
CA GLN A 61 -15.12 11.27 -15.72
C GLN A 61 -13.68 10.87 -15.99
N ALA A 62 -13.12 11.21 -17.16
CA ALA A 62 -11.73 10.90 -17.50
C ALA A 62 -10.74 11.54 -16.51
N ARG A 63 -10.99 12.80 -16.10
CA ARG A 63 -10.19 13.45 -15.05
C ARG A 63 -10.36 12.79 -13.68
N GLY A 64 -11.60 12.48 -13.27
CA GLY A 64 -11.86 11.82 -11.99
C GLY A 64 -11.17 10.46 -11.88
N VAL A 65 -11.22 9.68 -12.96
CA VAL A 65 -10.54 8.38 -13.05
C VAL A 65 -9.02 8.54 -13.04
N ALA A 66 -8.46 9.58 -13.69
CA ALA A 66 -7.02 9.87 -13.63
C ALA A 66 -6.56 10.15 -12.19
N HIS A 67 -7.30 10.98 -11.45
CA HIS A 67 -7.00 11.26 -10.04
C HIS A 67 -7.14 10.02 -9.16
N ALA A 68 -8.12 9.15 -9.43
CA ALA A 68 -8.24 7.89 -8.72
C ALA A 68 -7.04 6.98 -8.98
N ALA A 69 -6.56 6.88 -10.22
CA ALA A 69 -5.37 6.11 -10.57
C ALA A 69 -4.12 6.61 -9.82
N GLU A 70 -3.90 7.93 -9.82
CA GLU A 70 -2.81 8.57 -9.08
C GLU A 70 -2.92 8.32 -7.57
N GLY A 71 -4.11 8.50 -6.99
CA GLY A 71 -4.36 8.23 -5.58
C GLY A 71 -4.06 6.78 -5.18
N ARG A 72 -4.41 5.82 -6.05
CA ARG A 72 -4.12 4.40 -5.86
C ARG A 72 -2.63 4.09 -5.96
N GLN A 73 -1.91 4.71 -6.89
CA GLN A 73 -0.44 4.58 -6.95
C GLN A 73 0.23 5.11 -5.68
N ASN A 74 -0.23 6.25 -5.18
CA ASN A 74 0.28 6.83 -3.94
C ASN A 74 0.01 5.93 -2.73
N MET A 75 -1.19 5.33 -2.66
CA MET A 75 -1.51 4.35 -1.62
C MET A 75 -0.62 3.11 -1.72
N ALA A 76 -0.40 2.56 -2.92
CA ALA A 76 0.49 1.42 -3.10
C ALA A 76 1.93 1.73 -2.66
N ALA A 77 2.43 2.93 -2.95
CA ALA A 77 3.75 3.37 -2.49
C ALA A 77 3.81 3.46 -0.95
N ALA A 78 2.78 4.04 -0.32
CA ALA A 78 2.68 4.14 1.13
C ALA A 78 2.61 2.76 1.81
N ASP A 79 1.81 1.84 1.27
CA ASP A 79 1.68 0.48 1.81
C ASP A 79 3.02 -0.28 1.74
N ASN A 80 3.73 -0.20 0.61
CA ASN A 80 5.08 -0.78 0.50
C ASN A 80 6.06 -0.16 1.51
N GLN A 81 6.04 1.16 1.67
CA GLN A 81 6.89 1.85 2.64
C GLN A 81 6.60 1.40 4.08
N VAL A 82 5.33 1.20 4.44
CA VAL A 82 4.92 0.71 5.76
C VAL A 82 5.37 -0.75 5.97
N ALA A 83 5.29 -1.59 4.94
CA ALA A 83 5.80 -2.96 4.99
C ALA A 83 7.32 -2.98 5.21
N GLU A 84 8.08 -2.18 4.47
CA GLU A 84 9.55 -2.10 4.62
C GLU A 84 9.95 -1.55 5.99
N LEU A 85 9.26 -0.51 6.47
CA LEU A 85 9.59 0.12 7.75
C LEU A 85 9.41 -0.85 8.91
N GLY A 86 8.28 -1.56 8.99
CA GLY A 86 8.06 -2.45 10.12
C GLY A 86 8.92 -3.70 10.08
N GLU A 87 9.26 -4.25 8.91
CA GLU A 87 10.30 -5.28 8.81
C GLU A 87 11.67 -4.78 9.29
N GLY A 88 12.02 -3.53 8.95
CA GLY A 88 13.25 -2.90 9.45
C GLY A 88 13.24 -2.76 10.97
N VAL A 89 12.11 -2.39 11.56
CA VAL A 89 11.93 -2.28 13.02
C VAL A 89 12.01 -3.66 13.67
N ASP A 90 11.36 -4.68 13.13
CA ASP A 90 11.39 -6.05 13.65
C ASP A 90 12.79 -6.65 13.60
N ALA A 91 13.53 -6.42 12.51
CA ALA A 91 14.92 -6.84 12.39
C ALA A 91 15.83 -6.13 13.42
N ALA A 92 15.66 -4.81 13.60
CA ALA A 92 16.43 -4.04 14.58
C ALA A 92 16.12 -4.47 16.02
N ALA A 93 14.84 -4.72 16.33
CA ALA A 93 14.41 -5.24 17.62
C ALA A 93 14.99 -6.64 17.89
N GLY A 94 14.97 -7.52 16.89
CA GLY A 94 15.59 -8.85 16.97
C GLY A 94 17.10 -8.79 17.26
N GLN A 95 17.81 -7.88 16.59
CA GLN A 95 19.25 -7.66 16.85
C GLN A 95 19.50 -7.11 18.26
N ALA A 96 18.71 -6.14 18.71
CA ALA A 96 18.84 -5.56 20.04
C ALA A 96 18.57 -6.59 21.15
N LEU A 97 17.53 -7.42 20.99
CA LEU A 97 17.21 -8.51 21.91
C LEU A 97 18.30 -9.58 21.91
N GLY A 98 18.84 -9.95 20.74
CA GLY A 98 19.96 -10.90 20.62
C GLY A 98 21.23 -10.39 21.31
N ALA A 99 21.57 -9.11 21.11
CA ALA A 99 22.71 -8.47 21.76
C ALA A 99 22.53 -8.37 23.28
N ALA A 100 21.32 -8.04 23.75
CA ALA A 100 20.98 -8.02 25.16
C ALA A 100 21.09 -9.43 25.78
N ALA A 101 20.55 -10.45 25.12
CA ALA A 101 20.64 -11.84 25.57
C ALA A 101 22.11 -12.30 25.67
N ALA A 102 22.93 -12.01 24.65
CA ALA A 102 24.37 -12.31 24.67
C ALA A 102 25.10 -11.59 25.82
N SER A 103 24.74 -10.33 26.10
CA SER A 103 25.34 -9.55 27.21
C SER A 103 24.97 -10.09 28.59
N VAL A 104 23.76 -10.64 28.76
CA VAL A 104 23.32 -11.31 29.98
C VAL A 104 24.06 -12.63 30.15
N GLN A 105 24.21 -13.41 29.08
CA GLN A 105 24.91 -14.70 29.10
C GLN A 105 26.40 -14.55 29.37
N ALA A 106 27.03 -13.45 28.93
CA ALA A 106 28.41 -13.10 29.27
C ALA A 106 28.57 -12.58 30.71
N ARG A 107 27.50 -12.05 31.33
CA ARG A 107 27.51 -11.54 32.72
C ARG A 107 27.20 -12.60 33.77
N VAL A 108 26.61 -13.73 33.41
CA VAL A 108 26.51 -14.89 34.30
C VAL A 108 27.86 -15.60 34.25
N PRO A 109 28.72 -15.45 35.27
CA PRO A 109 29.91 -16.28 35.32
C PRO A 109 29.40 -17.71 35.44
N ALA A 110 29.99 -18.64 34.69
CA ALA A 110 29.81 -20.06 34.94
C ALA A 110 30.42 -20.39 36.31
N ASP A 111 29.72 -20.04 37.39
CA ASP A 111 30.00 -20.50 38.73
C ASP A 111 29.52 -21.96 38.83
N ARG A 112 30.23 -22.83 38.10
CA ARG A 112 30.17 -24.29 38.24
C ARG A 112 31.11 -24.76 39.36
N THR A 113 31.31 -23.89 40.35
CA THR A 113 32.02 -24.15 41.58
C THR A 113 31.06 -24.15 42.77
N VAL A 114 29.83 -24.67 42.58
CA VAL A 114 29.20 -25.41 43.68
C VAL A 114 29.98 -26.72 43.76
N ALA A 115 31.05 -26.66 44.54
CA ALA A 115 31.77 -27.82 45.01
C ALA A 115 30.75 -28.81 45.59
N ASP A 116 30.63 -29.98 44.96
CA ASP A 116 30.35 -31.21 45.70
C ASP A 116 31.54 -31.43 46.64
N GLY A 117 31.55 -30.66 47.73
CA GLY A 117 32.44 -30.82 48.87
C GLY A 117 31.86 -31.89 49.77
N LEU A 118 32.49 -33.06 49.71
CA LEU A 118 32.73 -34.05 50.78
C LEU A 118 31.74 -34.10 51.96
#